data_AF-A0A151RAQ8-F1
#
_entry.id   AF-A0A151RAQ8-F1
#
_cell.length_a   1.000
_cell.length_b   1.000
_cell.length_c   1.000
_cell.angle_alpha   90.00
_cell.angle_beta   90.00
_cell.angle_gamma   90.00
#
_symmetry.space_group_name_H-M   'P 1'
#
loop_
_entity.id
_entity.type
_entity.pdbx_description
1 polymer ?
#
loop_
_entity_poly.entity_id
_entity_poly.type
_entity_poly.pdbx_seq_one_letter_code
_entity_poly.pdbx_strand_id
1 'polypeptide(L)' 'MLFLNESCALCNYEDEEVKHLFLHCSISTSIWYSIWYWLGFSSCMPKSLEDLLLDMCGFVGGKKKWRYVVTIWVAVVWSI' A
#
# COMPACT_ATOMS: atom_id res chain seq x y z
N MET A 1 19.59 14.12 -19.34
CA MET A 1 19.19 13.62 -18.02
C MET A 1 18.89 12.14 -18.23
N LEU A 2 19.86 11.26 -17.94
CA LEU A 2 19.69 9.83 -18.17
C LEU A 2 18.80 9.31 -17.04
N PHE A 3 17.56 8.94 -17.37
CA PHE A 3 16.76 8.11 -16.48
C PHE A 3 17.44 6.74 -16.46
N LEU A 4 18.20 6.46 -15.40
CA LEU A 4 18.40 5.06 -15.03
C LEU A 4 17.01 4.57 -14.67
N ASN A 5 16.44 3.68 -15.47
CA ASN A 5 15.34 2.84 -15.00
C ASN A 5 15.96 1.98 -13.90
N GLU A 6 15.96 2.52 -12.68
CA GLU A 6 16.40 1.78 -11.52
C GLU A 6 15.37 0.67 -11.32
N SER A 7 15.85 -0.56 -11.27
CA SER A 7 15.01 -1.70 -10.91
C SER A 7 14.47 -1.46 -9.51
N CYS A 8 13.19 -1.76 -9.29
CA CYS A 8 12.52 -1.64 -8.00
C CYS A 8 13.37 -2.21 -6.87
N ALA A 9 13.66 -1.39 -5.86
CA ALA A 9 14.50 -1.75 -4.72
C ALA A 9 14.01 -2.98 -3.94
N LEU A 10 12.72 -3.32 -4.08
CA LEU A 10 12.08 -4.45 -3.40
C LEU A 10 12.16 -5.73 -4.23
N CYS A 11 11.58 -5.73 -5.43
CA CYS A 11 11.47 -6.95 -6.24
C CYS A 11 12.66 -7.16 -7.19
N ASN A 12 13.46 -6.12 -7.46
CA ASN A 12 14.56 -6.11 -8.42
C ASN A 12 14.18 -6.66 -9.81
N TYR A 13 12.92 -6.52 -10.21
CA TYR A 13 12.37 -7.14 -11.43
C TYR A 13 11.70 -6.16 -12.38
N GLU A 14 10.81 -5.30 -11.88
CA GLU A 14 10.20 -4.22 -12.67
C GLU A 14 10.90 -2.89 -12.40
N ASP A 15 10.67 -1.91 -13.28
CA ASP A 15 11.15 -0.55 -13.10
C ASP A 15 10.55 0.07 -11.83
N GLU A 16 11.36 0.85 -11.12
CA GLU A 16 10.90 1.55 -9.93
C GLU A 16 9.99 2.72 -10.31
N GLU A 17 8.71 2.55 -10.03
CA GLU A 17 7.72 3.61 -10.05
C GLU A 17 7.03 3.71 -8.69
N VAL A 18 6.58 4.89 -8.28
CA VAL A 18 5.87 5.09 -7.00
C VAL A 18 4.71 4.09 -6.84
N LYS A 19 3.94 3.85 -7.90
CA LYS A 19 2.82 2.89 -7.86
C LYS A 19 3.30 1.45 -7.79
N HIS A 20 4.37 1.10 -8.50
CA HIS A 20 4.96 -0.22 -8.40
C HIS A 20 5.49 -0.41 -6.97
N LEU A 21 6.39 0.44 -6.50
CA LEU A 21 7.04 0.35 -5.19
C LEU A 21 6.03 0.20 -4.04
N PHE A 22 4.97 1.02 -4.00
CA PHE A 22 4.04 1.00 -2.86
C PHE A 22 2.82 0.10 -3.02
N LEU A 23 2.43 -0.27 -4.25
CA LEU A 23 1.22 -1.07 -4.48
C LEU A 23 1.51 -2.36 -5.24
N HIS A 24 2.00 -2.27 -6.47
CA HIS A 24 2.00 -3.39 -7.42
C HIS A 24 3.24 -4.28 -7.37
N CYS A 25 4.28 -3.86 -6.65
CA CYS A 25 5.41 -4.71 -6.32
C CYS A 25 4.91 -5.94 -5.57
N SER A 26 5.37 -7.12 -5.97
CA SER A 26 4.96 -8.39 -5.36
C SER A 26 5.15 -8.42 -3.84
N ILE A 27 6.21 -7.78 -3.34
CA ILE A 27 6.50 -7.65 -1.91
C ILE A 27 5.48 -6.71 -1.24
N SER A 28 5.31 -5.50 -1.76
CA SER A 28 4.38 -4.50 -1.21
C SER A 28 2.93 -4.98 -1.28
N THR A 29 2.54 -5.63 -2.37
CA THR A 29 1.23 -6.28 -2.53
C THR A 29 0.99 -7.29 -1.42
N SER A 30 1.98 -8.15 -1.14
CA SER A 30 1.89 -9.16 -0.07
C SER A 30 1.76 -8.53 1.33
N ILE A 31 2.49 -7.44 1.58
CA ILE A 31 2.37 -6.67 2.84
C ILE A 31 0.95 -6.15 3.01
N TRP A 32 0.39 -5.49 2.00
CA TRP A 32 -0.98 -4.95 2.07
C TRP A 32 -2.03 -6.03 2.28
N TYR A 33 -1.94 -7.15 1.55
CA TYR A 33 -2.85 -8.28 1.78
C TYR A 33 -2.74 -8.86 3.19
N SER A 34 -1.53 -8.90 3.76
CA SER A 34 -1.32 -9.35 5.14
C SER A 34 -1.96 -8.39 6.15
N ILE A 35 -1.85 -7.08 5.93
CA ILE A 35 -2.47 -6.05 6.77
C ILE A 35 -4.00 -6.11 6.67
N TRP A 36 -4.55 -6.26 5.47
CA TRP A 36 -5.99 -6.42 5.27
C TRP A 36 -6.51 -7.70 5.94
N TYR A 37 -5.80 -8.81 5.79
CA TYR A 37 -6.15 -10.06 6.48
C TYR A 37 -6.15 -9.87 8.00
N TRP A 38 -5.15 -9.19 8.55
CA TRP A 38 -5.08 -8.88 9.99
C TRP A 38 -6.25 -7.99 10.45
N LEU A 39 -6.70 -7.06 9.62
CA LEU A 39 -7.84 -6.18 9.89
C LEU A 39 -9.21 -6.82 9.60
N GLY A 40 -9.23 -8.02 9.01
CA GLY A 40 -10.47 -8.71 8.62
C GLY A 40 -11.13 -8.12 7.37
N PHE A 41 -10.36 -7.48 6.48
CA PHE A 41 -10.84 -6.92 5.22
C PHE A 41 -10.50 -7.82 4.03
N SER A 42 -11.38 -7.83 3.04
CA SER A 42 -11.13 -8.42 1.73
C SER A 42 -11.33 -7.34 0.68
N SER A 43 -10.24 -6.84 0.10
CA SER A 43 -10.28 -5.88 -1.02
C SER A 43 -9.34 -6.30 -2.14
N CYS A 44 -9.61 -5.82 -3.33
CA CYS A 44 -8.67 -5.90 -4.46
C CYS A 44 -7.63 -4.78 -4.34
N MET A 45 -6.42 -5.00 -4.84
CA MET A 45 -5.42 -3.93 -4.90
C MET A 45 -5.92 -2.76 -5.76
N PRO A 46 -6.01 -1.54 -5.22
CA PRO A 46 -6.47 -0.37 -5.98
C PRO A 46 -5.39 0.16 -6.92
N LYS A 47 -5.76 1.16 -7.73
CA LYS A 47 -4.90 1.76 -8.76
C LYS A 47 -4.04 2.91 -8.25
N SER A 48 -4.33 3.41 -7.05
CA SER A 48 -3.62 4.55 -6.43
C SER A 48 -3.53 4.40 -4.92
N LEU A 49 -2.55 5.08 -4.32
CA LEU A 49 -2.36 5.09 -2.86
C LEU A 49 -3.51 5.81 -2.14
N GLU A 50 -4.11 6.80 -2.79
CA GLU A 50 -5.26 7.53 -2.27
C GLU A 50 -6.49 6.62 -2.16
N ASP A 51 -6.74 5.84 -3.22
CA ASP A 51 -7.82 4.84 -3.23
C ASP A 51 -7.59 3.77 -2.15
N LEU A 52 -6.33 3.35 -1.93
CA LEU A 52 -5.99 2.41 -0.85
C LEU A 52 -6.38 2.95 0.52
N LEU A 53 -6.04 4.22 0.79
CA LEU A 53 -6.41 4.87 2.03
C LEU A 53 -7.92 4.98 2.17
N LEU A 54 -8.62 5.41 1.11
CA LEU A 54 -10.07 5.54 1.10
C LEU A 54 -10.79 4.20 1.31
N ASP A 55 -10.32 3.12 0.68
CA ASP A 55 -10.86 1.78 0.86
C ASP A 55 -10.73 1.34 2.32
N MET A 56 -9.50 1.39 2.87
CA MET A 56 -9.25 1.02 4.27
C MET A 56 -10.11 1.82 5.25
N CYS A 57 -10.35 3.08 4.91
CA CYS A 57 -11.16 3.97 5.69
C CYS A 57 -12.67 3.71 5.56
N GLY A 58 -13.15 3.36 4.35
CA GLY A 58 -14.54 3.01 4.07
C GLY A 58 -14.98 1.75 4.83
N PHE A 59 -14.05 0.84 5.10
CA PHE A 59 -14.31 -0.33 5.93
C PHE A 59 -14.51 -0.02 7.43
N VAL A 60 -14.24 1.21 7.87
CA VAL A 60 -14.20 1.56 9.29
C VAL A 60 -15.20 2.67 9.65
N GLY A 61 -16.29 2.25 10.29
CA GLY A 61 -17.27 3.18 10.86
C GLY A 61 -16.76 3.91 12.11
N GLY A 62 -16.75 5.25 12.05
CA GLY A 62 -16.56 6.13 13.22
C GLY A 62 -15.19 6.81 13.34
N LYS A 63 -15.19 8.09 13.74
CA LYS A 63 -14.01 8.98 13.77
C LYS A 63 -12.81 8.47 14.59
N LYS A 64 -13.05 7.69 15.65
CA LYS A 64 -11.98 7.13 16.49
C LYS A 64 -11.27 5.97 15.78
N LYS A 65 -12.04 5.10 15.11
CA LYS A 65 -11.49 3.94 14.42
C LYS A 65 -10.72 4.33 13.15
N TRP A 66 -11.16 5.38 12.45
CA TRP A 66 -10.45 6.01 11.34
C TRP A 66 -8.99 6.34 11.68
N ARG A 67 -8.73 6.91 12.86
CA ARG A 67 -7.37 7.31 13.25
C ARG A 67 -6.40 6.13 13.27
N TYR A 68 -6.85 4.97 13.76
CA TYR A 68 -6.01 3.76 13.78
C TYR A 68 -5.69 3.27 12.36
N VAL A 69 -6.69 3.30 11.47
CA VAL A 69 -6.49 2.91 10.05
C VAL A 69 -5.47 3.81 9.38
N VAL A 70 -5.60 5.13 9.53
CA VAL A 70 -4.63 6.08 8.96
C VAL A 70 -3.24 5.86 9.56
N THR A 71 -3.14 5.63 10.87
CA THR A 71 -1.84 5.34 11.51
C THR A 71 -1.21 4.07 10.96
N ILE A 72 -1.97 2.98 10.79
CA ILE A 72 -1.48 1.74 10.19
C ILE A 72 -1.01 1.99 8.77
N TRP A 73 -1.82 2.68 7.96
CA TRP A 73 -1.50 2.99 6.58
C TRP A 73 -0.20 3.80 6.46
N VAL A 74 -0.05 4.87 7.24
CA VAL A 74 1.18 5.68 7.27
C VAL A 74 2.38 4.85 7.71
N ALA A 75 2.23 4.01 8.75
CA ALA A 75 3.32 3.16 9.23
C ALA A 75 3.77 2.13 8.19
N VAL A 76 2.84 1.53 7.44
CA VAL A 76 3.14 0.57 6.37
C VAL A 76 3.84 1.28 5.22
N VAL A 77 3.29 2.39 4.74
CA VAL A 77 3.92 3.20 3.68
C VAL A 77 5.31 3.64 4.07
N TRP A 78 5.56 3.94 5.36
CA TRP A 78 6.88 4.38 5.80
C TRP A 78 7.89 3.24 6.03
N SER A 79 7.40 2.00 6.07
CA SER A 79 8.23 0.80 6.21
C SER A 79 8.59 0.17 4.86
N ILE A 80 7.86 0.55 3.80
CA ILE A 80 8.14 0.23 2.39
C ILE A 80 9.12 1.27 1.86
#